data_AF-A0A848W9E7-F1
#
_entry.id   AF-A0A848W9E7-F1
#
_cell.length_a   1.000
_cell.length_b   1.000
_cell.length_c   1.000
_cell.angle_alpha   90.00
_cell.angle_beta   90.00
_cell.angle_gamma   90.00
#
_symmetry.space_group_name_H-M   'P 1'
#
loop_
_entity.id
_entity.type
_entity.pdbx_description
1 polymer ?
#
loop_
_entity_poly.entity_id
_entity_poly.type
_entity_poly.pdbx_seq_one_letter_code
_entity_poly.pdbx_strand_id
1 'polypeptide(L)'
;MDGGGHRITDTLVGRIVAIAGAQITIQLDAAAGSDDATALQIGTLVKTQTPKSIVYGVVRGLTIAEPGSTSPDAEIQMADISMIGETSVSDAGELLAFQRGMSRSPSLNRPVYATTSTDLARVYAPPNVPSVNVGAIHQDTTLPAHVLTDELLGNHFGILGTTGSGKSCTVVLLLSAILDEHPNAHVVMLDPHNEYTKAFGDRAEVLDTNTLELPYWLLNFDELMEVLFGAQADEGSAEAAILADLIPQAKREQIKDPTKGNHFTVETPVPYKFTDLIRRIDQEMGKLDKSDAVAPYRRLRARLVAMQTDIRFQFMFGGISVTDRMSDVLSQLFRIPVDGKPISIVDLSGIPSEILNVVVSVICRLTFDFALWCERSMPILLVCEEAHRYAPAIPERRYEMTKQALSRIAKEGRKYGASLCVISQRPSQLAPELLSQCNTLFAMRMSNNDDQEHLRGAMSDSSIGMLDFLPSLGNGEAIAVGQGVSLPVRIEFKNLPEEQRPHSSTAVFTESWKTGNQDMDFVHEIVRRWRRL
;
A
#
# COMPACT_ATOMS: atom_id res chain seq x y z
N MET A 1 50.69 26.06 -9.21
CA MET A 1 49.38 26.44 -9.78
C MET A 1 48.34 25.88 -8.84
N ASP A 2 47.97 26.68 -7.84
CA ASP A 2 46.98 26.34 -6.85
C ASP A 2 45.60 26.49 -7.48
N GLY A 3 44.96 25.36 -7.79
CA GLY A 3 43.54 25.33 -8.12
C GLY A 3 42.76 25.65 -6.85
N GLY A 4 42.11 26.81 -6.83
CA GLY A 4 41.22 27.25 -5.76
C GLY A 4 40.04 26.30 -5.62
N GLY A 5 40.24 25.18 -4.92
CA GLY A 5 39.16 24.31 -4.48
C GLY A 5 38.36 25.04 -3.42
N HIS A 6 37.03 24.99 -3.54
CA HIS A 6 36.13 25.34 -2.44
C HIS A 6 36.61 24.60 -1.17
N ARG A 7 37.25 25.34 -0.26
CA ARG A 7 37.59 24.86 1.08
C ARG A 7 36.28 24.76 1.84
N ILE A 8 35.91 23.54 2.20
CA ILE A 8 34.85 23.26 3.16
C ILE A 8 35.27 23.90 4.50
N THR A 9 34.64 25.02 4.88
CA THR A 9 34.83 25.70 6.17
C THR A 9 33.86 25.18 7.22
N ASP A 10 33.55 23.89 7.16
CA ASP A 10 32.50 23.28 7.97
C ASP A 10 33.12 22.47 9.11
N THR A 11 32.32 22.16 10.12
CA THR A 11 32.74 21.42 11.31
C THR A 11 33.33 20.07 10.90
N LEU A 12 34.62 19.87 11.20
CA LEU A 12 35.30 18.60 10.97
C LEU A 12 34.74 17.57 11.94
N VAL A 13 34.22 16.49 11.39
CA VAL A 13 33.61 15.39 12.13
C VAL A 13 34.65 14.29 12.40
N GLY A 14 35.49 13.99 11.42
CA GLY A 14 36.44 12.90 11.53
C GLY A 14 37.18 12.64 10.22
N ARG A 15 37.86 11.49 10.16
CA ARG A 15 38.65 11.07 8.98
C ARG A 15 38.36 9.63 8.59
N ILE A 16 38.36 9.36 7.30
CA ILE A 16 38.11 8.02 6.75
C ILE A 16 39.27 7.08 7.10
N VAL A 17 38.97 6.00 7.81
CA VAL A 17 39.95 4.96 8.20
C VAL A 17 39.75 3.65 7.45
N ALA A 18 38.52 3.37 6.97
CA ALA A 18 38.24 2.21 6.15
C ALA A 18 37.21 2.53 5.05
N ILE A 19 37.29 1.80 3.94
CA ILE A 19 36.35 1.89 2.81
C ILE A 19 36.01 0.47 2.36
N ALA A 20 34.72 0.15 2.36
CA ALA A 20 34.17 -1.13 1.91
C ALA A 20 32.99 -0.88 0.97
N GLY A 21 33.27 -0.82 -0.34
CA GLY A 21 32.25 -0.51 -1.35
C GLY A 21 31.66 0.89 -1.17
N ALA A 22 30.35 0.97 -0.90
CA ALA A 22 29.65 2.23 -0.62
C ALA A 22 29.64 2.62 0.87
N GLN A 23 30.26 1.80 1.73
CA GLN A 23 30.39 2.07 3.15
C GLN A 23 31.78 2.59 3.46
N ILE A 24 31.85 3.57 4.36
CA ILE A 24 33.11 4.08 4.92
C ILE A 24 33.01 4.05 6.44
N THR A 25 34.13 3.76 7.09
CA THR A 25 34.27 3.94 8.54
C THR A 25 35.16 5.14 8.77
N ILE A 26 34.72 6.04 9.63
CA ILE A 26 35.50 7.21 10.05
C ILE A 26 35.91 7.08 11.50
N GLN A 27 37.09 7.58 11.83
CA GLN A 27 37.47 7.89 13.21
C GLN A 27 37.03 9.32 13.51
N LEU A 28 36.26 9.49 14.58
CA LEU A 28 35.76 10.79 15.02
C LEU A 28 36.87 11.61 15.66
N ASP A 29 36.84 12.92 15.44
CA ASP A 29 37.76 13.85 16.10
C ASP A 29 37.27 14.13 17.53
N ALA A 30 38.17 14.09 18.51
CA ALA A 30 37.83 14.18 19.94
C ALA A 30 37.13 15.49 20.32
N ALA A 31 37.30 16.55 19.52
CA ALA A 31 36.63 17.84 19.72
C ALA A 31 35.17 17.87 19.24
N ALA A 32 34.78 16.99 18.30
CA ALA A 32 33.46 17.00 17.65
C ALA A 32 32.32 16.44 18.53
N GLY A 33 32.64 15.83 19.69
CA GLY A 33 31.68 15.26 20.64
C GLY A 33 31.45 16.07 21.91
N SER A 34 31.94 17.32 21.98
CA SER A 34 31.87 18.14 23.21
C SER A 34 30.62 19.03 23.33
N ASP A 35 29.86 19.18 22.24
CA ASP A 35 28.63 19.99 22.17
C ASP A 35 27.47 19.11 21.66
N ASP A 36 26.38 19.00 22.42
CA ASP A 36 25.21 18.16 22.09
C ASP A 36 24.58 18.57 20.74
N ALA A 37 24.78 19.82 20.32
CA ALA A 37 24.30 20.35 19.05
C ALA A 37 25.12 19.89 17.82
N THR A 38 26.35 19.41 17.99
CA THR A 38 27.22 18.89 16.91
C THR A 38 27.46 17.39 16.98
N ALA A 39 26.92 16.72 18.01
CA ALA A 39 27.02 15.28 18.18
C ALA A 39 26.38 14.56 16.99
N LEU A 40 27.15 13.69 16.32
CA LEU A 40 26.61 12.85 15.26
C LEU A 40 25.56 11.91 15.82
N GLN A 41 24.43 11.86 15.14
CA GLN A 41 23.39 10.87 15.38
C GLN A 41 23.27 9.97 14.14
N ILE A 42 22.87 8.72 14.33
CA ILE A 42 22.53 7.86 13.21
C ILE A 42 21.39 8.52 12.42
N GLY A 43 21.46 8.48 11.10
CA GLY A 43 20.57 9.21 10.21
C GLY A 43 21.04 10.63 9.86
N THR A 44 22.07 11.16 10.52
CA THR A 44 22.64 12.47 10.17
C THR A 44 23.39 12.39 8.84
N LEU A 45 23.22 13.41 7.99
CA LEU A 45 23.97 13.55 6.76
C LEU A 45 25.35 14.16 7.04
N VAL A 46 26.38 13.56 6.47
CA VAL A 46 27.76 14.06 6.46
C VAL A 46 28.25 14.20 5.03
N LYS A 47 29.34 14.94 4.85
CA LYS A 47 29.94 15.14 3.53
C LYS A 47 31.45 14.99 3.52
N THR A 48 31.98 14.51 2.41
CA THR A 48 33.42 14.47 2.13
C THR A 48 33.69 14.91 0.70
N GLN A 49 34.83 15.53 0.47
CA GLN A 49 35.15 16.11 -0.84
C GLN A 49 36.07 15.20 -1.63
N THR A 50 35.66 14.82 -2.82
CA THR A 50 36.52 14.21 -3.84
C THR A 50 37.14 15.30 -4.72
N PRO A 51 38.07 14.98 -5.65
CA PRO A 51 38.66 15.99 -6.53
C PRO A 51 37.67 16.76 -7.41
N LYS A 52 36.49 16.20 -7.70
CA LYS A 52 35.49 16.78 -8.62
C LYS A 52 34.06 16.81 -8.08
N SER A 53 33.83 16.34 -6.86
CA SER A 53 32.49 16.30 -6.26
C SER A 53 32.54 16.43 -4.74
N ILE A 54 31.41 16.81 -4.17
CA ILE A 54 31.11 16.64 -2.74
C ILE A 54 30.23 15.41 -2.64
N VAL A 55 30.69 14.42 -1.90
CA VAL A 55 29.95 13.18 -1.66
C VAL A 55 29.27 13.27 -0.31
N TYR A 56 28.01 12.87 -0.29
CA TYR A 56 27.17 12.83 0.89
C TYR A 56 26.96 11.38 1.35
N GLY A 57 26.89 11.20 2.66
CA GLY A 57 26.61 9.91 3.29
C GLY A 57 25.79 10.07 4.56
N VAL A 58 25.11 8.99 4.95
CA VAL A 58 24.29 8.94 6.17
C VAL A 58 25.01 8.09 7.21
N VAL A 59 25.11 8.61 8.43
CA VAL A 59 25.63 7.87 9.58
C VAL A 59 24.70 6.68 9.86
N ARG A 60 25.26 5.48 9.98
CA ARG A 60 24.55 4.23 10.28
C ARG A 60 24.78 3.68 11.66
N GLY A 61 25.99 3.86 12.18
CA GLY A 61 26.40 3.27 13.44
C GLY A 61 27.46 4.14 14.09
N LEU A 62 27.47 4.11 15.41
CA LEU A 62 28.45 4.78 16.25
C LEU A 62 29.00 3.73 17.21
N THR A 63 30.32 3.57 17.23
CA THR A 63 31.00 2.54 18.02
C THR A 63 32.16 3.15 18.76
N ILE A 64 32.35 2.78 20.02
CA ILE A 64 33.57 3.10 20.77
C ILE A 64 34.44 1.85 20.75
N ALA A 65 35.61 1.94 20.15
CA ALA A 65 36.59 0.86 20.17
C ALA A 65 37.41 0.93 21.46
N GLU A 66 37.57 -0.20 22.14
CA GLU A 66 38.47 -0.30 23.28
C GLU A 66 39.93 -0.08 22.83
N PRO A 67 40.72 0.73 23.55
CA PRO A 67 42.09 0.99 23.17
C PRO A 67 42.92 -0.30 23.19
N GLY A 68 43.73 -0.49 22.14
CA GLY A 68 44.79 -1.49 22.17
C GLY A 68 45.79 -1.19 23.30
N SER A 69 46.53 -2.21 23.73
CA SER A 69 47.48 -2.23 24.87
C SER A 69 48.58 -1.16 24.92
N THR A 70 48.62 -0.23 23.97
CA THR A 70 49.65 0.80 23.81
C THR A 70 49.22 2.22 24.21
N SER A 71 47.93 2.46 24.51
CA SER A 71 47.45 3.77 25.04
C SER A 71 46.19 3.61 25.89
N PRO A 72 46.27 3.46 27.22
CA PRO A 72 45.13 3.11 28.08
C PRO A 72 43.99 4.15 28.13
N ASP A 73 44.24 5.40 27.73
CA ASP A 73 43.33 6.53 27.96
C ASP A 73 42.69 7.12 26.69
N ALA A 74 42.91 6.54 25.51
CA ALA A 74 42.38 7.07 24.25
C ALA A 74 41.20 6.21 23.74
N GLU A 75 39.98 6.54 24.16
CA GLU A 75 38.78 5.99 23.54
C GLU A 75 38.74 6.41 22.06
N ILE A 76 38.73 5.42 21.16
CA ILE A 76 38.62 5.68 19.72
C ILE A 76 37.15 5.55 19.34
N GLN A 77 36.51 6.70 19.09
CA GLN A 77 35.15 6.72 18.58
C GLN A 77 35.16 6.58 17.06
N MET A 78 34.31 5.69 16.55
CA MET A 78 34.15 5.42 15.12
C MET A 78 32.70 5.60 14.71
N ALA A 79 32.50 5.99 13.45
CA ALA A 79 31.19 6.03 12.83
C ALA A 79 31.21 5.31 11.49
N ASP A 80 30.21 4.47 11.27
CA ASP A 80 29.97 3.84 9.98
C ASP A 80 29.03 4.71 9.16
N ILE A 81 29.41 5.03 7.93
CA ILE A 81 28.67 5.91 7.04
C ILE A 81 28.37 5.16 5.74
N SER A 82 27.10 5.18 5.36
CA SER A 82 26.64 4.71 4.06
C SER A 82 26.60 5.88 3.10
N MET A 83 27.41 5.84 2.04
CA MET A 83 27.42 6.87 1.02
C MET A 83 26.16 6.78 0.15
N ILE A 84 25.53 7.91 -0.12
CA ILE A 84 24.21 7.95 -0.77
C ILE A 84 24.24 8.63 -2.14
N GLY A 85 25.12 9.61 -2.33
CA GLY A 85 25.15 10.38 -3.56
C GLY A 85 26.18 11.49 -3.55
N GLU A 86 26.24 12.26 -4.62
CA GLU A 86 27.19 13.35 -4.76
C GLU A 86 26.60 14.59 -5.43
N THR A 87 27.30 15.70 -5.27
CA THR A 87 27.14 16.91 -6.07
C THR A 87 28.44 17.17 -6.79
N SER A 88 28.43 17.08 -8.13
CA SER A 88 29.59 17.42 -8.94
C SER A 88 29.85 18.92 -8.93
N VAL A 89 31.12 19.29 -9.11
CA VAL A 89 31.54 20.67 -9.28
C VAL A 89 31.75 20.91 -10.78
N SER A 90 31.13 21.96 -11.32
CA SER A 90 31.31 22.38 -12.72
C SER A 90 32.72 22.92 -12.96
N ASP A 91 33.14 23.05 -14.23
CA ASP A 91 34.43 23.65 -14.58
C ASP A 91 34.55 25.13 -14.15
N ALA A 92 33.41 25.80 -13.92
CA ALA A 92 33.32 27.15 -13.37
C ALA A 92 33.38 27.20 -11.82
N GLY A 93 33.47 26.04 -11.17
CA GLY A 93 33.53 25.93 -9.70
C GLY A 93 32.16 25.89 -9.01
N GLU A 94 31.06 25.85 -9.76
CA GLU A 94 29.71 25.83 -9.20
C GLU A 94 29.27 24.41 -8.85
N LEU A 95 28.58 24.25 -7.71
CA LEU A 95 27.98 22.98 -7.30
C LEU A 95 26.72 22.72 -8.12
N LEU A 96 26.67 21.58 -8.80
CA LEU A 96 25.52 21.14 -9.60
C LEU A 96 24.41 20.55 -8.70
N ALA A 97 23.34 20.04 -9.33
CA ALA A 97 22.29 19.33 -8.60
C ALA A 97 22.83 18.03 -7.96
N PHE A 98 22.24 17.66 -6.83
CA PHE A 98 22.52 16.37 -6.18
C PHE A 98 22.11 15.20 -7.08
N GLN A 99 22.93 14.16 -7.10
CA GLN A 99 22.68 12.92 -7.85
C GLN A 99 22.90 11.71 -6.95
N ARG A 100 22.06 10.69 -7.10
CA ARG A 100 22.21 9.40 -6.40
C ARG A 100 23.41 8.64 -6.94
N GLY A 101 24.08 7.92 -6.03
CA GLY A 101 25.30 7.19 -6.34
C GLY A 101 26.51 8.10 -6.48
N MET A 102 27.68 7.49 -6.62
CA MET A 102 28.94 8.21 -6.65
C MET A 102 29.70 7.86 -7.91
N SER A 103 30.22 8.86 -8.61
CA SER A 103 31.13 8.63 -9.74
C SER A 103 32.50 8.14 -9.28
N ARG A 104 32.93 8.55 -8.07
CA ARG A 104 34.22 8.15 -7.48
C ARG A 104 34.08 7.95 -5.98
N SER A 105 34.64 6.85 -5.48
CA SER A 105 34.79 6.62 -4.05
C SER A 105 35.82 7.60 -3.45
N PRO A 106 35.64 8.09 -2.22
CA PRO A 106 36.66 8.91 -1.55
C PRO A 106 37.93 8.10 -1.26
N SER A 107 38.98 8.77 -0.82
CA SER A 107 40.25 8.14 -0.44
C SER A 107 40.38 8.04 1.09
N LEU A 108 41.19 7.10 1.56
CA LEU A 108 41.55 6.99 2.98
C LEU A 108 42.17 8.30 3.49
N ASN A 109 42.02 8.55 4.78
CA ASN A 109 42.49 9.74 5.51
C ASN A 109 41.89 11.07 5.02
N ARG A 110 40.86 11.03 4.17
CA ARG A 110 40.13 12.23 3.78
C ARG A 110 39.26 12.71 4.96
N PRO A 111 39.20 14.04 5.21
CA PRO A 111 38.30 14.59 6.22
C PRO A 111 36.83 14.41 5.81
N VAL A 112 36.00 14.17 6.82
CA VAL A 112 34.54 14.16 6.74
C VAL A 112 34.02 15.31 7.60
N TYR A 113 33.03 16.02 7.08
CA TYR A 113 32.47 17.23 7.67
C TYR A 113 30.98 17.06 7.92
N ALA A 114 30.46 17.80 8.91
CA ALA A 114 29.02 17.93 9.10
C ALA A 114 28.37 18.63 7.89
N THR A 115 27.11 18.33 7.62
CA THR A 115 26.32 19.07 6.62
C THR A 115 25.75 20.35 7.21
N THR A 116 25.68 21.39 6.39
CA THR A 116 25.02 22.66 6.73
C THR A 116 23.57 22.67 6.22
N SER A 117 22.72 23.58 6.69
CA SER A 117 21.37 23.75 6.10
C SER A 117 21.42 24.04 4.60
N THR A 118 22.48 24.67 4.07
CA THR A 118 22.63 24.87 2.62
C THR A 118 22.94 23.58 1.86
N ASP A 119 23.62 22.63 2.50
CA ASP A 119 23.83 21.30 1.94
C ASP A 119 22.54 20.49 1.96
N LEU A 120 21.84 20.49 3.10
CA LEU A 120 20.57 19.79 3.24
C LEU A 120 19.53 20.35 2.25
N ALA A 121 19.45 21.68 2.09
CA ALA A 121 18.59 22.32 1.10
C ALA A 121 18.94 21.93 -0.34
N ARG A 122 20.21 21.62 -0.63
CA ARG A 122 20.64 21.13 -1.96
C ARG A 122 20.29 19.66 -2.16
N VAL A 123 20.49 18.84 -1.13
CA VAL A 123 20.25 17.39 -1.15
C VAL A 123 18.75 17.08 -1.19
N TYR A 124 17.95 17.82 -0.42
CA TYR A 124 16.49 17.72 -0.32
C TYR A 124 15.77 18.79 -1.15
N ALA A 125 16.46 19.45 -2.08
CA ALA A 125 15.84 20.43 -2.97
C ALA A 125 14.61 19.81 -3.66
N PRO A 126 13.53 20.59 -3.87
CA PRO A 126 12.41 20.15 -4.67
C PRO A 126 12.93 19.60 -6.00
N PRO A 127 12.64 18.34 -6.31
CA PRO A 127 13.20 17.70 -7.48
C PRO A 127 12.53 18.28 -8.72
N ASN A 128 13.24 18.31 -9.85
CA ASN A 128 12.71 18.85 -11.11
C ASN A 128 11.75 17.87 -11.83
N VAL A 129 11.04 17.05 -11.05
CA VAL A 129 10.06 16.05 -11.50
C VAL A 129 8.78 16.21 -10.68
N PRO A 130 7.62 15.73 -11.16
CA PRO A 130 6.36 15.80 -10.40
C PRO A 130 6.53 15.24 -8.99
N SER A 131 6.27 16.08 -7.98
CA SER A 131 6.43 15.71 -6.58
C SER A 131 5.54 16.55 -5.68
N VAL A 132 5.08 15.93 -4.59
CA VAL A 132 4.18 16.56 -3.63
C VAL A 132 4.85 16.73 -2.28
N ASN A 133 4.59 17.85 -1.60
CA ASN A 133 5.10 18.09 -0.26
C ASN A 133 4.18 17.49 0.82
N VAL A 134 4.68 16.48 1.52
CA VAL A 134 3.94 15.72 2.54
C VAL A 134 4.28 16.14 3.98
N GLY A 135 5.27 16.99 4.19
CA GLY A 135 5.83 17.17 5.53
C GLY A 135 7.11 17.98 5.57
N ALA A 136 7.89 17.72 6.61
CA ALA A 136 9.22 18.28 6.77
C ALA A 136 10.24 17.17 7.02
N ILE A 137 11.50 17.47 6.74
CA ILE A 137 12.63 16.59 7.04
C ILE A 137 12.89 16.65 8.55
N HIS A 138 12.97 15.51 9.23
CA HIS A 138 13.10 15.49 10.70
C HIS A 138 14.39 16.19 11.21
N GLN A 139 15.49 16.10 10.45
CA GLN A 139 16.74 16.76 10.81
C GLN A 139 16.69 18.29 10.71
N ASP A 140 15.83 18.83 9.84
CA ASP A 140 15.65 20.28 9.65
C ASP A 140 14.21 20.53 9.19
N THR A 141 13.36 20.91 10.15
CA THR A 141 11.92 21.10 9.93
C THR A 141 11.58 22.29 9.02
N THR A 142 12.59 23.10 8.65
CA THR A 142 12.42 24.16 7.65
C THR A 142 12.45 23.61 6.21
N LEU A 143 12.96 22.40 6.01
CA LEU A 143 13.07 21.77 4.70
C LEU A 143 11.84 20.91 4.40
N PRO A 144 11.19 21.10 3.23
CA PRO A 144 10.03 20.31 2.86
C PRO A 144 10.40 18.87 2.52
N ALA A 145 9.57 17.92 2.95
CA ALA A 145 9.67 16.53 2.54
C ALA A 145 8.84 16.31 1.27
N HIS A 146 9.51 16.06 0.15
CA HIS A 146 8.89 15.78 -1.14
C HIS A 146 8.83 14.28 -1.44
N VAL A 147 7.69 13.84 -1.98
CA VAL A 147 7.48 12.49 -2.51
C VAL A 147 7.30 12.60 -4.03
N LEU A 148 8.08 11.80 -4.78
CA LEU A 148 8.07 11.79 -6.25
C LEU A 148 6.83 11.05 -6.74
N THR A 149 5.86 11.77 -7.31
CA THR A 149 4.52 11.25 -7.60
C THR A 149 4.55 10.09 -8.60
N ASP A 150 5.24 10.26 -9.73
CA ASP A 150 5.31 9.24 -10.78
C ASP A 150 6.09 8.01 -10.34
N GLU A 151 7.17 8.19 -9.57
CA GLU A 151 7.96 7.06 -9.06
C GLU A 151 7.21 6.31 -7.94
N LEU A 152 6.45 7.03 -7.11
CA LEU A 152 5.61 6.42 -6.08
C LEU A 152 4.49 5.60 -6.71
N LEU A 153 3.68 6.22 -7.57
CA LEU A 153 2.51 5.58 -8.18
C LEU A 153 2.93 4.56 -9.25
N GLY A 154 4.01 4.81 -9.97
CA GLY A 154 4.49 3.91 -11.01
C GLY A 154 5.13 2.62 -10.51
N ASN A 155 5.45 2.50 -9.22
CA ASN A 155 6.23 1.36 -8.70
C ASN A 155 5.64 0.68 -7.46
N HIS A 156 4.37 0.91 -7.15
CA HIS A 156 3.70 0.45 -5.92
C HIS A 156 4.37 1.00 -4.65
N PHE A 157 3.60 1.12 -3.58
CA PHE A 157 4.15 1.59 -2.32
C PHE A 157 3.44 1.01 -1.10
N GLY A 158 4.17 0.95 0.01
CA GLY A 158 3.67 0.44 1.27
C GLY A 158 3.67 1.51 2.37
N ILE A 159 2.63 1.51 3.20
CA ILE A 159 2.59 2.29 4.45
C ILE A 159 2.45 1.30 5.60
N LEU A 160 3.49 1.19 6.41
CA LEU A 160 3.63 0.13 7.40
C LEU A 160 3.85 0.72 8.78
N GLY A 161 3.15 0.20 9.79
CA GLY A 161 3.24 0.76 11.13
C GLY A 161 2.26 0.17 12.12
N THR A 162 2.59 0.20 13.40
CA THR A 162 1.68 -0.25 14.48
C THR A 162 0.40 0.60 14.55
N THR A 163 -0.63 0.09 15.23
CA THR A 163 -1.87 0.86 15.50
C THR A 163 -1.53 2.16 16.24
N GLY A 164 -2.14 3.28 15.83
CA GLY A 164 -1.88 4.59 16.42
C GLY A 164 -0.57 5.28 16.00
N SER A 165 0.24 4.69 15.10
CA SER A 165 1.43 5.34 14.54
C SER A 165 1.12 6.49 13.57
N GLY A 166 -0.09 6.50 13.00
CA GLY A 166 -0.55 7.53 12.06
C GLY A 166 -0.81 7.05 10.63
N LYS A 167 -0.79 5.74 10.35
CA LYS A 167 -0.99 5.16 8.99
C LYS A 167 -2.15 5.78 8.20
N SER A 168 -3.38 5.73 8.73
CA SER A 168 -4.57 6.24 8.03
C SER A 168 -4.45 7.75 7.78
N CYS A 169 -3.87 8.52 8.71
CA CYS A 169 -3.58 9.94 8.50
C CYS A 169 -2.54 10.16 7.40
N THR A 170 -1.48 9.35 7.36
CA THR A 170 -0.46 9.40 6.30
C THR A 170 -1.07 9.11 4.93
N VAL A 171 -1.96 8.13 4.83
CA VAL A 171 -2.70 7.81 3.60
C VAL A 171 -3.52 9.03 3.14
N VAL A 172 -4.32 9.61 4.03
CA VAL A 172 -5.14 10.79 3.70
C VAL A 172 -4.29 11.96 3.27
N LEU A 173 -3.21 12.25 4.00
CA LEU A 173 -2.33 13.37 3.70
C LEU A 173 -1.63 13.19 2.35
N LEU A 174 -1.08 11.98 2.10
CA LEU A 174 -0.38 11.68 0.87
C LEU A 174 -1.32 11.74 -0.34
N LEU A 175 -2.49 11.10 -0.24
CA LEU A 175 -3.49 11.14 -1.31
C LEU A 175 -4.06 12.55 -1.51
N SER A 176 -4.32 13.30 -0.44
CA SER A 176 -4.78 14.70 -0.57
C SER A 176 -3.75 15.55 -1.30
N ALA A 177 -2.47 15.47 -0.92
CA ALA A 177 -1.41 16.22 -1.57
C ALA A 177 -1.29 15.88 -3.06
N ILE A 178 -1.44 14.60 -3.44
CA ILE A 178 -1.47 14.16 -4.83
C ILE A 178 -2.70 14.72 -5.56
N LEU A 179 -3.89 14.62 -4.95
CA LEU A 179 -5.14 15.02 -5.59
C LEU A 179 -5.31 16.54 -5.74
N ASP A 180 -4.69 17.32 -4.86
CA ASP A 180 -4.68 18.78 -4.95
C ASP A 180 -3.94 19.25 -6.21
N GLU A 181 -2.90 18.53 -6.65
CA GLU A 181 -2.17 18.78 -7.90
C GLU A 181 -2.75 18.00 -9.09
N HIS A 182 -3.39 16.86 -8.84
CA HIS A 182 -3.91 15.93 -9.84
C HIS A 182 -5.38 15.55 -9.58
N PRO A 183 -6.33 16.48 -9.77
CA PRO A 183 -7.74 16.28 -9.40
C PRO A 183 -8.48 15.24 -10.25
N ASN A 184 -7.91 14.83 -11.39
CA ASN A 184 -8.46 13.82 -12.29
C ASN A 184 -7.83 12.43 -12.10
N ALA A 185 -7.20 12.17 -10.94
CA ALA A 185 -6.71 10.84 -10.63
C ALA A 185 -7.86 9.84 -10.43
N HIS A 186 -7.55 8.55 -10.57
CA HIS A 186 -8.50 7.46 -10.39
C HIS A 186 -8.01 6.55 -9.27
N VAL A 187 -8.67 6.64 -8.11
CA VAL A 187 -8.29 5.91 -6.90
C VAL A 187 -9.43 5.00 -6.46
N VAL A 188 -9.13 3.72 -6.23
CA VAL A 188 -10.05 2.77 -5.60
C VAL A 188 -9.48 2.40 -4.24
N MET A 189 -10.24 2.61 -3.18
CA MET A 189 -9.83 2.34 -1.81
C MET A 189 -10.70 1.25 -1.20
N LEU A 190 -10.07 0.21 -0.68
CA LEU A 190 -10.73 -0.86 0.07
C LEU A 190 -10.67 -0.52 1.56
N ASP A 191 -11.83 -0.21 2.15
CA ASP A 191 -11.96 0.29 3.53
C ASP A 191 -12.75 -0.69 4.42
N PRO A 192 -12.11 -1.67 5.08
CA PRO A 192 -12.73 -2.62 6.01
C PRO A 192 -13.32 -1.99 7.27
N HIS A 193 -12.97 -0.76 7.61
CA HIS A 193 -13.32 -0.13 8.88
C HIS A 193 -14.12 1.17 8.72
N ASN A 194 -14.40 1.60 7.49
CA ASN A 194 -15.05 2.86 7.16
C ASN A 194 -14.33 4.06 7.83
N GLU A 195 -13.00 4.06 7.77
CA GLU A 195 -12.17 5.12 8.36
C GLU A 195 -12.10 6.37 7.46
N TYR A 196 -12.20 6.20 6.13
CA TYR A 196 -11.79 7.24 5.17
C TYR A 196 -12.92 8.11 4.62
N THR A 197 -14.19 7.70 4.77
CA THR A 197 -15.36 8.43 4.24
C THR A 197 -15.37 9.90 4.67
N LYS A 198 -15.21 10.18 5.96
CA LYS A 198 -15.15 11.55 6.48
C LYS A 198 -13.93 12.32 5.97
N ALA A 199 -12.78 11.66 5.85
CA ALA A 199 -11.52 12.31 5.53
C ALA A 199 -11.48 12.91 4.12
N PHE A 200 -12.12 12.24 3.14
CA PHE A 200 -12.13 12.69 1.75
C PHE A 200 -13.39 13.48 1.37
N GLY A 201 -14.49 13.37 2.14
CA GLY A 201 -15.69 14.16 1.95
C GLY A 201 -16.17 14.18 0.51
N ASP A 202 -16.39 15.37 -0.05
CA ASP A 202 -16.91 15.57 -1.41
C ASP A 202 -15.98 15.11 -2.54
N ARG A 203 -14.72 14.75 -2.24
CA ARG A 203 -13.76 14.20 -3.20
C ARG A 203 -13.87 12.67 -3.36
N ALA A 204 -14.74 12.03 -2.59
CA ALA A 204 -14.95 10.59 -2.65
C ALA A 204 -16.40 10.21 -2.98
N GLU A 205 -16.55 9.12 -3.71
CA GLU A 205 -17.78 8.35 -3.80
C GLU A 205 -17.67 7.15 -2.87
N VAL A 206 -18.64 6.96 -1.98
CA VAL A 206 -18.68 5.82 -1.06
C VAL A 206 -19.58 4.74 -1.63
N LEU A 207 -19.04 3.54 -1.78
CA LEU A 207 -19.71 2.35 -2.27
C LEU A 207 -19.93 1.39 -1.10
N ASP A 208 -21.10 1.51 -0.47
CA ASP A 208 -21.55 0.64 0.63
C ASP A 208 -22.36 -0.55 0.11
N THR A 209 -22.89 -1.39 1.01
CA THR A 209 -23.71 -2.57 0.61
C THR A 209 -25.03 -2.22 -0.11
N ASN A 210 -25.46 -0.96 -0.12
CA ASN A 210 -26.67 -0.50 -0.80
C ASN A 210 -26.37 0.09 -2.19
N THR A 211 -25.16 0.62 -2.39
CA THR A 211 -24.76 1.40 -3.57
C THR A 211 -23.70 0.70 -4.42
N LEU A 212 -22.93 -0.22 -3.84
CA LEU A 212 -22.01 -1.09 -4.55
C LEU A 212 -22.83 -2.07 -5.42
N GLU A 213 -22.61 -2.06 -6.72
CA GLU A 213 -23.15 -3.08 -7.63
C GLU A 213 -22.01 -4.03 -8.04
N LEU A 214 -22.04 -5.28 -7.58
CA LEU A 214 -21.12 -6.33 -8.04
C LEU A 214 -21.90 -7.56 -8.50
N PRO A 215 -22.58 -7.49 -9.67
CA PRO A 215 -23.42 -8.58 -10.13
C PRO A 215 -22.65 -9.91 -10.24
N TYR A 216 -23.27 -11.01 -9.80
CA TYR A 216 -22.64 -12.34 -9.77
C TYR A 216 -22.08 -12.82 -11.12
N TRP A 217 -22.57 -12.30 -12.24
CA TRP A 217 -22.11 -12.68 -13.58
C TRP A 217 -20.79 -11.99 -13.97
N LEU A 218 -20.30 -11.03 -13.18
CA LEU A 218 -18.95 -10.48 -13.30
C LEU A 218 -17.90 -11.37 -12.65
N LEU A 219 -18.29 -12.28 -11.76
CA LEU A 219 -17.38 -13.18 -11.05
C LEU A 219 -16.80 -14.19 -12.05
N ASN A 220 -15.52 -14.52 -11.86
CA ASN A 220 -14.93 -15.68 -12.51
C ASN A 220 -15.49 -16.97 -11.88
N PHE A 221 -15.17 -18.14 -12.46
CA PHE A 221 -15.75 -19.38 -11.96
C PHE A 221 -15.35 -19.70 -10.51
N ASP A 222 -14.09 -19.46 -10.16
CA ASP A 222 -13.55 -19.74 -8.82
C ASP A 222 -14.18 -18.82 -7.76
N GLU A 223 -14.35 -17.53 -8.06
CA GLU A 223 -15.03 -16.53 -7.24
C GLU A 223 -16.49 -16.94 -7.00
N LEU A 224 -17.19 -17.41 -8.05
CA LEU A 224 -18.56 -17.91 -7.92
C LEU A 224 -18.61 -19.17 -7.06
N MET A 225 -17.67 -20.10 -7.23
CA MET A 225 -17.59 -21.32 -6.44
C MET A 225 -17.30 -21.03 -4.96
N GLU A 226 -16.41 -20.09 -4.65
CA GLU A 226 -16.12 -19.64 -3.28
C GLU A 226 -17.35 -18.96 -2.66
N VAL A 227 -18.09 -18.15 -3.41
CA VAL A 227 -19.34 -17.55 -2.92
C VAL A 227 -20.40 -18.62 -2.61
N LEU A 228 -20.52 -19.63 -3.48
CA LEU A 228 -21.48 -20.72 -3.31
C LEU A 228 -21.08 -21.72 -2.22
N PHE A 229 -19.80 -22.04 -2.05
CA PHE A 229 -19.40 -23.16 -1.20
C PHE A 229 -18.36 -22.82 -0.12
N GLY A 230 -17.81 -21.61 -0.14
CA GLY A 230 -16.76 -21.15 0.79
C GLY A 230 -15.59 -22.12 0.82
N ALA A 231 -15.12 -22.45 2.03
CA ALA A 231 -14.02 -23.39 2.23
C ALA A 231 -14.23 -24.81 1.64
N GLN A 232 -15.47 -25.19 1.27
CA GLN A 232 -15.78 -26.45 0.59
C GLN A 232 -15.80 -26.35 -0.94
N ALA A 233 -15.51 -25.17 -1.50
CA ALA A 233 -15.43 -24.95 -2.94
C ALA A 233 -14.32 -25.81 -3.54
N ASP A 234 -14.69 -26.78 -4.38
CA ASP A 234 -13.76 -27.67 -5.07
C ASP A 234 -14.12 -27.74 -6.57
N GLU A 235 -13.20 -27.32 -7.43
CA GLU A 235 -13.35 -27.38 -8.90
C GLU A 235 -13.50 -28.82 -9.40
N GLY A 236 -12.96 -29.80 -8.67
CA GLY A 236 -13.11 -31.22 -8.98
C GLY A 236 -14.47 -31.81 -8.58
N SER A 237 -15.33 -31.02 -7.91
CA SER A 237 -16.63 -31.50 -7.43
C SER A 237 -17.63 -31.74 -8.56
N ALA A 238 -18.62 -32.59 -8.30
CA ALA A 238 -19.74 -32.79 -9.21
C ALA A 238 -20.52 -31.49 -9.42
N GLU A 239 -20.65 -30.67 -8.38
CA GLU A 239 -21.29 -29.36 -8.42
C GLU A 239 -20.58 -28.39 -9.37
N ALA A 240 -19.25 -28.34 -9.35
CA ALA A 240 -18.46 -27.53 -10.26
C ALA A 240 -18.67 -27.99 -11.72
N ALA A 241 -18.61 -29.29 -11.99
CA ALA A 241 -18.83 -29.84 -13.34
C ALA A 241 -20.23 -29.49 -13.88
N ILE A 242 -21.26 -29.54 -13.03
CA ILE A 242 -22.63 -29.16 -13.39
C ILE A 242 -22.70 -27.67 -13.72
N LEU A 243 -22.14 -26.80 -12.88
CA LEU A 243 -22.18 -25.35 -13.13
C LEU A 243 -21.38 -24.95 -14.38
N ALA A 244 -20.21 -25.55 -14.60
CA ALA A 244 -19.38 -25.30 -15.77
C ALA A 244 -20.09 -25.64 -17.09
N ASP A 245 -20.97 -26.66 -17.10
CA ASP A 245 -21.81 -26.99 -18.25
C ASP A 245 -23.05 -26.08 -18.38
N LEU A 246 -23.76 -25.82 -17.28
CA LEU A 246 -25.05 -25.14 -17.32
C LEU A 246 -24.96 -23.61 -17.43
N ILE A 247 -23.93 -22.97 -16.86
CA ILE A 247 -23.77 -21.50 -16.90
C ILE A 247 -23.63 -20.97 -18.34
N PRO A 248 -22.74 -21.53 -19.21
CA PRO A 248 -22.66 -21.12 -20.61
C PRO A 248 -24.00 -21.21 -21.34
N GLN A 249 -24.79 -22.25 -21.04
CA GLN A 249 -26.10 -22.45 -21.65
C GLN A 249 -27.14 -21.45 -21.12
N ALA A 250 -27.05 -21.03 -19.86
CA ALA A 250 -27.89 -19.98 -19.29
C ALA A 250 -27.56 -18.60 -19.88
N LYS A 251 -26.28 -18.31 -20.14
CA LYS A 251 -25.83 -17.07 -20.82
C LYS A 251 -26.39 -16.95 -22.24
N ARG A 252 -26.40 -18.04 -23.01
CA ARG A 252 -26.93 -18.06 -24.39
C ARG A 252 -28.41 -17.66 -24.48
N GLU A 253 -29.23 -17.96 -23.47
CA GLU A 253 -30.66 -17.64 -23.48
C GLU A 253 -30.96 -16.14 -23.31
N GLN A 254 -30.03 -15.36 -22.76
CA GLN A 254 -30.22 -13.91 -22.57
C GLN A 254 -29.88 -13.09 -23.82
N ILE A 255 -29.18 -13.66 -24.79
CA ILE A 255 -28.73 -12.93 -25.97
C ILE A 255 -29.74 -13.08 -27.11
N LYS A 256 -30.37 -11.95 -27.47
CA LYS A 256 -31.36 -11.88 -28.55
C LYS A 256 -30.74 -11.86 -29.95
N ASP A 257 -29.43 -11.64 -30.07
CA ASP A 257 -28.71 -11.51 -31.34
C ASP A 257 -27.77 -12.71 -31.58
N PRO A 258 -28.12 -13.66 -32.47
CA PRO A 258 -27.31 -14.85 -32.77
C PRO A 258 -25.93 -14.54 -33.36
N THR A 259 -25.68 -13.31 -33.82
CA THR A 259 -24.43 -12.94 -34.49
C THR A 259 -23.35 -12.41 -33.55
N LYS A 260 -23.68 -12.12 -32.28
CA LYS A 260 -22.80 -11.47 -31.30
C LYS A 260 -22.00 -12.39 -30.37
N GLY A 261 -22.00 -13.71 -30.56
CA GLY A 261 -21.05 -14.56 -29.83
C GLY A 261 -21.38 -16.04 -29.88
N ASN A 262 -20.59 -16.82 -30.61
CA ASN A 262 -20.79 -18.27 -30.70
C ASN A 262 -20.11 -19.08 -29.57
N HIS A 263 -19.33 -18.45 -28.67
CA HIS A 263 -18.54 -19.16 -27.67
C HIS A 263 -18.52 -18.45 -26.31
N PHE A 264 -19.61 -18.57 -25.54
CA PHE A 264 -19.60 -18.20 -24.12
C PHE A 264 -18.98 -19.33 -23.31
N THR A 265 -18.07 -18.96 -22.42
CA THR A 265 -17.54 -19.83 -21.38
C THR A 265 -18.14 -19.42 -20.03
N VAL A 266 -17.82 -20.19 -19.00
CA VAL A 266 -18.17 -19.84 -17.63
C VAL A 266 -17.53 -18.51 -17.20
N GLU A 267 -16.38 -18.16 -17.79
CA GLU A 267 -15.62 -16.92 -17.51
C GLU A 267 -16.11 -15.67 -18.24
N THR A 268 -16.92 -15.81 -19.30
CA THR A 268 -17.32 -14.62 -20.07
C THR A 268 -18.27 -13.75 -19.23
N PRO A 269 -17.97 -12.46 -18.95
CA PRO A 269 -18.75 -11.63 -18.03
C PRO A 269 -20.04 -11.12 -18.69
N VAL A 270 -20.95 -12.04 -18.99
CA VAL A 270 -22.22 -11.77 -19.67
C VAL A 270 -23.37 -12.08 -18.71
N PRO A 271 -24.37 -11.20 -18.61
CA PRO A 271 -25.50 -11.42 -17.73
C PRO A 271 -26.28 -12.70 -18.08
N TYR A 272 -26.62 -13.48 -17.05
CA TYR A 272 -27.52 -14.63 -17.12
C TYR A 272 -28.38 -14.65 -15.87
N LYS A 273 -29.61 -15.18 -15.90
CA LYS A 273 -30.49 -15.21 -14.73
C LYS A 273 -30.32 -16.51 -13.95
N PHE A 274 -30.23 -16.40 -12.62
CA PHE A 274 -30.25 -17.57 -11.75
C PHE A 274 -31.55 -18.37 -11.84
N THR A 275 -32.68 -17.73 -12.16
CA THR A 275 -33.95 -18.43 -12.41
C THR A 275 -33.84 -19.39 -13.60
N ASP A 276 -33.12 -19.00 -14.65
CA ASP A 276 -32.87 -19.86 -15.82
C ASP A 276 -31.89 -20.98 -15.48
N LEU A 277 -30.85 -20.67 -14.69
CA LEU A 277 -29.90 -21.68 -14.19
C LEU A 277 -30.60 -22.73 -13.31
N ILE A 278 -31.44 -22.29 -12.36
CA ILE A 278 -32.22 -23.19 -11.48
C ILE A 278 -33.18 -24.04 -12.32
N ARG A 279 -33.88 -23.46 -13.29
CA ARG A 279 -34.76 -24.21 -14.21
C ARG A 279 -33.99 -25.30 -14.95
N ARG A 280 -32.77 -25.03 -15.39
CA ARG A 280 -31.90 -26.00 -16.07
C ARG A 280 -31.42 -27.11 -15.12
N ILE A 281 -31.04 -26.75 -13.90
CA ILE A 281 -30.70 -27.71 -12.84
C ILE A 281 -31.89 -28.64 -12.58
N ASP A 282 -33.11 -28.10 -12.48
CA ASP A 282 -34.33 -28.90 -12.28
C ASP A 282 -34.63 -29.83 -13.48
N GLN A 283 -34.39 -29.37 -14.72
CA GLN A 283 -34.56 -30.18 -15.93
C GLN A 283 -33.58 -31.35 -16.02
N GLU A 284 -32.29 -31.12 -15.75
CA GLU A 284 -31.28 -32.18 -15.74
C GLU A 284 -31.51 -33.16 -14.58
N MET A 285 -31.88 -32.64 -13.41
CA MET A 285 -32.24 -33.47 -12.26
C MET A 285 -33.41 -34.41 -12.56
N GLY A 286 -34.40 -33.97 -13.35
CA GLY A 286 -35.54 -34.78 -13.77
C GLY A 286 -35.22 -35.91 -14.76
N LYS A 287 -34.05 -35.88 -15.41
CA LYS A 287 -33.59 -36.94 -16.34
C LYS A 287 -32.79 -38.05 -15.65
N LEU A 288 -32.49 -37.90 -14.36
CA LEU A 288 -31.63 -38.81 -13.62
C LEU A 288 -32.44 -39.85 -12.85
N ASP A 289 -32.20 -41.13 -13.13
CA ASP A 289 -32.91 -42.25 -12.49
C ASP A 289 -32.32 -42.66 -11.13
N LYS A 290 -31.10 -42.22 -10.81
CA LYS A 290 -30.35 -42.64 -9.60
C LYS A 290 -30.28 -41.53 -8.55
N SER A 291 -30.60 -41.88 -7.30
CA SER A 291 -30.60 -40.95 -6.15
C SER A 291 -29.25 -40.28 -5.91
N ASP A 292 -28.12 -40.97 -6.10
CA ASP A 292 -26.79 -40.42 -5.86
C ASP A 292 -26.38 -39.36 -6.89
N ALA A 293 -26.81 -39.53 -8.15
CA ALA A 293 -26.56 -38.56 -9.22
C ALA A 293 -27.37 -37.26 -9.02
N VAL A 294 -28.48 -37.33 -8.30
CA VAL A 294 -29.39 -36.20 -8.02
C VAL A 294 -28.89 -35.32 -6.86
N ALA A 295 -28.10 -35.87 -5.93
CA ALA A 295 -27.68 -35.14 -4.72
C ALA A 295 -26.90 -33.84 -4.99
N PRO A 296 -25.91 -33.79 -5.92
CA PRO A 296 -25.21 -32.55 -6.27
C PRO A 296 -26.14 -31.46 -6.82
N TYR A 297 -27.09 -31.82 -7.70
CA TYR A 297 -28.09 -30.90 -8.24
C TYR A 297 -28.96 -30.30 -7.13
N ARG A 298 -29.42 -31.13 -6.17
CA ARG A 298 -30.21 -30.65 -5.03
C ARG A 298 -29.43 -29.68 -4.15
N ARG A 299 -28.16 -29.96 -3.86
CA ARG A 299 -27.30 -29.08 -3.05
C ARG A 299 -27.07 -27.73 -3.75
N LEU A 300 -26.72 -27.76 -5.04
CA LEU A 300 -26.57 -26.56 -5.88
C LEU A 300 -27.84 -25.71 -5.85
N ARG A 301 -28.99 -26.32 -6.14
CA ARG A 301 -30.28 -25.64 -6.13
C ARG A 301 -30.57 -24.99 -4.78
N ALA A 302 -30.41 -25.74 -3.69
CA ALA A 302 -30.64 -25.23 -2.34
C ALA A 302 -29.74 -24.02 -2.04
N ARG A 303 -28.48 -24.07 -2.46
CA ARG A 303 -27.54 -22.98 -2.23
C ARG A 303 -27.86 -21.74 -3.07
N LEU A 304 -28.13 -21.89 -4.36
CA LEU A 304 -28.52 -20.77 -5.24
C LEU A 304 -29.77 -20.06 -4.72
N VAL A 305 -30.79 -20.82 -4.30
CA VAL A 305 -32.03 -20.24 -3.73
C VAL A 305 -31.74 -19.50 -2.42
N ALA A 306 -30.96 -20.10 -1.52
CA ALA A 306 -30.63 -19.47 -0.23
C ALA A 306 -29.93 -18.11 -0.44
N MET A 307 -29.01 -18.05 -1.40
CA MET A 307 -28.26 -16.82 -1.72
C MET A 307 -29.12 -15.72 -2.34
N GLN A 308 -30.07 -16.07 -3.21
CA GLN A 308 -31.00 -15.08 -3.79
C GLN A 308 -31.90 -14.44 -2.74
N THR A 309 -32.23 -15.16 -1.68
CA THR A 309 -33.13 -14.68 -0.62
C THR A 309 -32.43 -13.94 0.51
N ASP A 310 -31.11 -14.08 0.63
CA ASP A 310 -30.35 -13.47 1.72
C ASP A 310 -30.05 -12.00 1.40
N ILE A 311 -30.60 -11.09 2.21
CA ILE A 311 -30.48 -9.64 2.02
C ILE A 311 -29.02 -9.16 2.02
N ARG A 312 -28.14 -9.87 2.73
CA ARG A 312 -26.71 -9.51 2.81
C ARG A 312 -25.99 -9.67 1.48
N PHE A 313 -26.57 -10.43 0.56
CA PHE A 313 -26.05 -10.68 -0.79
C PHE A 313 -26.78 -9.85 -1.86
N GLN A 314 -27.67 -8.92 -1.46
CA GLN A 314 -28.47 -8.13 -2.39
C GLN A 314 -27.63 -7.33 -3.40
N PHE A 315 -26.46 -6.83 -2.99
CA PHE A 315 -25.54 -6.10 -3.88
C PHE A 315 -24.95 -6.96 -5.03
N MET A 316 -24.94 -8.30 -4.86
CA MET A 316 -24.52 -9.25 -5.89
C MET A 316 -25.71 -9.88 -6.64
N PHE A 317 -26.83 -10.15 -5.96
CA PHE A 317 -27.95 -10.97 -6.49
C PHE A 317 -29.32 -10.28 -6.50
N GLY A 318 -29.43 -9.04 -6.03
CA GLY A 318 -30.71 -8.37 -5.72
C GLY A 318 -31.50 -7.79 -6.90
N GLY A 319 -30.97 -7.83 -8.12
CA GLY A 319 -31.64 -7.28 -9.30
C GLY A 319 -32.80 -8.15 -9.80
N ILE A 320 -34.04 -7.64 -9.72
CA ILE A 320 -35.24 -8.28 -10.33
C ILE A 320 -35.07 -8.38 -11.86
N SER A 321 -34.37 -7.41 -12.45
CA SER A 321 -34.01 -7.38 -13.87
C SER A 321 -32.50 -7.50 -14.03
N VAL A 322 -32.03 -8.64 -14.54
CA VAL A 322 -30.64 -8.84 -14.93
C VAL A 322 -30.42 -8.14 -16.27
N THR A 323 -29.66 -7.05 -16.26
CA THR A 323 -29.26 -6.28 -17.45
C THR A 323 -27.75 -6.15 -17.48
N ASP A 324 -27.19 -5.90 -18.67
CA ASP A 324 -25.77 -5.64 -18.80
C ASP A 324 -25.47 -4.23 -18.29
N ARG A 325 -24.87 -4.16 -17.10
CA ARG A 325 -24.46 -2.92 -16.43
C ARG A 325 -22.96 -2.85 -16.21
N MET A 326 -22.18 -3.64 -16.94
CA MET A 326 -20.73 -3.72 -16.71
C MET A 326 -20.07 -2.34 -16.84
N SER A 327 -20.47 -1.57 -17.86
CA SER A 327 -19.97 -0.20 -18.04
C SER A 327 -20.30 0.72 -16.88
N ASP A 328 -21.51 0.63 -16.30
CA ASP A 328 -21.93 1.44 -15.15
C ASP A 328 -21.10 1.08 -13.90
N VAL A 329 -20.91 -0.22 -13.64
CA VAL A 329 -20.11 -0.71 -12.50
C VAL A 329 -18.66 -0.24 -12.62
N LEU A 330 -18.04 -0.40 -13.78
CA LEU A 330 -16.66 0.04 -14.00
C LEU A 330 -16.53 1.58 -13.95
N SER A 331 -17.52 2.30 -14.47
CA SER A 331 -17.60 3.77 -14.42
C SER A 331 -17.67 4.26 -12.98
N GLN A 332 -18.52 3.65 -12.15
CA GLN A 332 -18.66 3.99 -10.74
C GLN A 332 -17.40 3.62 -9.96
N LEU A 333 -16.87 2.40 -10.14
CA LEU A 333 -15.71 1.90 -9.42
C LEU A 333 -14.45 2.72 -9.73
N PHE A 334 -14.20 3.05 -11.00
CA PHE A 334 -12.99 3.77 -11.42
C PHE A 334 -13.18 5.28 -11.60
N ARG A 335 -14.34 5.83 -11.21
CA ARG A 335 -14.67 7.27 -11.31
C ARG A 335 -14.48 7.81 -12.73
N ILE A 336 -15.28 7.29 -13.67
CA ILE A 336 -15.27 7.68 -15.07
C ILE A 336 -16.65 8.19 -15.49
N PRO A 337 -16.84 9.51 -15.72
CA PRO A 337 -15.88 10.59 -15.48
C PRO A 337 -15.63 10.83 -13.98
N VAL A 338 -14.57 11.59 -13.67
CA VAL A 338 -14.16 11.87 -12.28
C VAL A 338 -15.20 12.76 -11.58
N ASP A 339 -15.71 13.79 -12.27
CA ASP A 339 -16.74 14.71 -11.78
C ASP A 339 -16.46 15.29 -10.38
N GLY A 340 -15.20 15.65 -10.13
CA GLY A 340 -14.75 16.21 -8.85
C GLY A 340 -14.57 15.19 -7.72
N LYS A 341 -14.84 13.91 -7.98
CA LYS A 341 -14.70 12.80 -7.04
C LYS A 341 -13.69 11.77 -7.56
N PRO A 342 -12.38 11.99 -7.38
CA PRO A 342 -11.33 11.09 -7.87
C PRO A 342 -11.22 9.76 -7.13
N ILE A 343 -11.87 9.61 -5.96
CA ILE A 343 -11.76 8.42 -5.12
C ILE A 343 -13.08 7.65 -5.10
N SER A 344 -13.03 6.33 -5.30
CA SER A 344 -14.07 5.38 -4.90
C SER A 344 -13.64 4.68 -3.62
N ILE A 345 -14.35 4.92 -2.52
CA ILE A 345 -14.16 4.22 -1.24
C ILE A 345 -15.15 3.07 -1.20
N VAL A 346 -14.66 1.84 -1.29
CA VAL A 346 -15.47 0.63 -1.11
C VAL A 346 -15.52 0.33 0.38
N ASP A 347 -16.67 0.61 1.00
CA ASP A 347 -16.91 0.30 2.42
C ASP A 347 -17.17 -1.20 2.57
N LEU A 348 -16.17 -1.90 3.08
CA LEU A 348 -16.21 -3.34 3.29
C LEU A 348 -16.74 -3.72 4.68
N SER A 349 -17.00 -2.75 5.56
CA SER A 349 -17.41 -2.99 6.96
C SER A 349 -18.78 -3.67 7.07
N GLY A 350 -19.67 -3.42 6.09
CA GLY A 350 -21.00 -4.04 6.00
C GLY A 350 -21.01 -5.39 5.28
N ILE A 351 -19.90 -5.79 4.64
CA ILE A 351 -19.86 -7.01 3.81
C ILE A 351 -19.69 -8.24 4.71
N PRO A 352 -20.47 -9.32 4.51
CA PRO A 352 -20.30 -10.56 5.27
C PRO A 352 -18.88 -11.11 5.12
N SER A 353 -18.27 -11.49 6.25
CA SER A 353 -16.90 -12.01 6.27
C SER A 353 -16.69 -13.21 5.35
N GLU A 354 -17.74 -14.02 5.16
CA GLU A 354 -17.79 -15.18 4.27
C GLU A 354 -17.42 -14.85 2.81
N ILE A 355 -17.81 -13.68 2.31
CA ILE A 355 -17.58 -13.26 0.91
C ILE A 355 -16.66 -12.05 0.76
N LEU A 356 -16.22 -11.45 1.86
CA LEU A 356 -15.32 -10.30 1.86
C LEU A 356 -14.12 -10.51 0.93
N ASN A 357 -13.48 -11.68 1.01
CA ASN A 357 -12.35 -12.03 0.16
C ASN A 357 -12.69 -12.07 -1.32
N VAL A 358 -13.88 -12.56 -1.67
CA VAL A 358 -14.34 -12.64 -3.06
C VAL A 358 -14.61 -11.23 -3.59
N VAL A 359 -15.25 -10.37 -2.80
CA VAL A 359 -15.44 -8.96 -3.19
C VAL A 359 -14.12 -8.28 -3.49
N VAL A 360 -13.13 -8.44 -2.58
CA VAL A 360 -11.78 -7.89 -2.79
C VAL A 360 -11.11 -8.50 -4.02
N SER A 361 -11.22 -9.82 -4.23
CA SER A 361 -10.69 -10.51 -5.41
C SER A 361 -11.26 -9.94 -6.70
N VAL A 362 -12.59 -9.80 -6.78
CA VAL A 362 -13.30 -9.26 -7.95
C VAL A 362 -12.82 -7.84 -8.23
N ILE A 363 -12.74 -6.97 -7.22
CA ILE A 363 -12.28 -5.58 -7.41
C ILE A 363 -10.82 -5.54 -7.90
N CYS A 364 -9.94 -6.36 -7.32
CA CYS A 364 -8.55 -6.46 -7.75
C CYS A 364 -8.45 -6.93 -9.20
N ARG A 365 -9.18 -8.00 -9.54
CA ARG A 365 -9.20 -8.55 -10.90
C ARG A 365 -9.76 -7.56 -11.91
N LEU A 366 -10.89 -6.92 -11.62
CA LEU A 366 -11.47 -5.88 -12.47
C LEU A 366 -10.52 -4.69 -12.64
N THR A 367 -9.79 -4.30 -11.58
CA THR A 367 -8.77 -3.23 -11.67
C THR A 367 -7.67 -3.60 -12.65
N PHE A 368 -7.13 -4.83 -12.53
CA PHE A 368 -6.09 -5.31 -13.42
C PHE A 368 -6.58 -5.45 -14.87
N ASP A 369 -7.73 -6.10 -15.07
CA ASP A 369 -8.30 -6.34 -16.39
C ASP A 369 -8.63 -5.00 -17.07
N PHE A 370 -9.22 -4.05 -16.36
CA PHE A 370 -9.51 -2.71 -16.90
C PHE A 370 -8.22 -1.98 -17.32
N ALA A 371 -7.20 -1.98 -16.46
CA ALA A 371 -5.91 -1.36 -16.78
C ALA A 371 -5.23 -2.02 -18.00
N LEU A 372 -5.33 -3.35 -18.11
CA LEU A 372 -4.83 -4.13 -19.25
C LEU A 372 -5.48 -3.68 -20.57
N TRP A 373 -6.81 -3.53 -20.59
CA TRP A 373 -7.57 -3.14 -21.79
C TRP A 373 -7.45 -1.65 -22.14
N CYS A 374 -7.11 -0.79 -21.18
CA CYS A 374 -6.94 0.65 -21.41
C CYS A 374 -5.52 1.05 -21.85
N GLU A 375 -4.58 0.11 -21.99
CA GLU A 375 -3.21 0.35 -22.48
C GLU A 375 -2.48 1.55 -21.83
N ARG A 376 -2.61 1.70 -20.49
CA ARG A 376 -2.06 2.82 -19.68
C ARG A 376 -2.65 4.20 -19.92
N SER A 377 -3.67 4.36 -20.76
CA SER A 377 -4.31 5.66 -20.98
C SER A 377 -4.95 6.24 -19.72
N MET A 378 -5.25 5.39 -18.74
CA MET A 378 -5.86 5.76 -17.47
C MET A 378 -5.20 4.97 -16.33
N PRO A 379 -4.19 5.56 -15.65
CA PRO A 379 -3.59 4.94 -14.48
C PRO A 379 -4.57 4.89 -13.31
N ILE A 380 -4.64 3.74 -12.62
CA ILE A 380 -5.52 3.50 -11.47
C ILE A 380 -4.67 3.15 -10.26
N LEU A 381 -4.93 3.79 -9.13
CA LEU A 381 -4.35 3.42 -7.84
C LEU A 381 -5.35 2.58 -7.04
N LEU A 382 -5.00 1.32 -6.76
CA LEU A 382 -5.71 0.49 -5.80
C LEU A 382 -5.07 0.62 -4.42
N VAL A 383 -5.83 1.07 -3.43
CA VAL A 383 -5.41 1.20 -2.03
C VAL A 383 -6.03 0.09 -1.21
N CYS A 384 -5.19 -0.73 -0.59
CA CYS A 384 -5.61 -1.87 0.21
C CYS A 384 -5.27 -1.63 1.68
N GLU A 385 -6.28 -1.23 2.47
CA GLU A 385 -6.14 -1.16 3.92
C GLU A 385 -6.14 -2.57 4.54
N GLU A 386 -5.40 -2.74 5.64
CA GLU A 386 -5.26 -4.03 6.33
C GLU A 386 -4.91 -5.21 5.39
N ALA A 387 -4.01 -4.97 4.42
CA ALA A 387 -3.75 -5.90 3.32
C ALA A 387 -3.32 -7.32 3.75
N HIS A 388 -2.75 -7.48 4.96
CA HIS A 388 -2.42 -8.80 5.51
C HIS A 388 -3.66 -9.69 5.73
N ARG A 389 -4.86 -9.10 5.83
CA ARG A 389 -6.14 -9.83 5.90
C ARG A 389 -6.51 -10.48 4.57
N TYR A 390 -6.06 -9.92 3.44
CA TYR A 390 -6.42 -10.37 2.10
C TYR A 390 -5.32 -11.21 1.42
N ALA A 391 -4.07 -10.96 1.80
CA ALA A 391 -2.91 -11.64 1.26
C ALA A 391 -1.97 -12.10 2.39
N PRO A 392 -2.37 -13.11 3.18
CA PRO A 392 -1.57 -13.60 4.28
C PRO A 392 -0.25 -14.26 3.81
N ALA A 393 0.78 -14.17 4.64
CA ALA A 393 2.07 -14.82 4.43
C ALA A 393 1.92 -16.34 4.37
N ILE A 394 1.18 -16.91 5.32
CA ILE A 394 0.85 -18.33 5.36
C ILE A 394 -0.27 -18.60 4.34
N PRO A 395 -0.08 -19.51 3.37
CA PRO A 395 -1.12 -19.87 2.43
C PRO A 395 -2.34 -20.44 3.15
N GLU A 396 -3.48 -19.83 2.93
CA GLU A 396 -4.78 -20.26 3.44
C GLU A 396 -5.74 -20.32 2.25
N ARG A 397 -6.40 -21.48 2.03
CA ARG A 397 -7.27 -21.71 0.86
C ARG A 397 -8.28 -20.58 0.64
N ARG A 398 -8.86 -20.07 1.73
CA ARG A 398 -9.89 -19.01 1.72
C ARG A 398 -9.40 -17.66 1.15
N TYR A 399 -8.11 -17.39 1.20
CA TYR A 399 -7.52 -16.11 0.78
C TYR A 399 -6.67 -16.25 -0.49
N GLU A 400 -6.54 -17.47 -1.02
CA GLU A 400 -5.63 -17.78 -2.13
C GLU A 400 -6.00 -16.97 -3.39
N MET A 401 -7.29 -16.90 -3.74
CA MET A 401 -7.75 -16.12 -4.91
C MET A 401 -7.44 -14.63 -4.78
N THR A 402 -7.78 -14.04 -3.63
CA THR A 402 -7.54 -12.63 -3.35
C THR A 402 -6.04 -12.30 -3.35
N LYS A 403 -5.24 -13.17 -2.72
CA LYS A 403 -3.79 -13.08 -2.73
C LYS A 403 -3.23 -13.13 -4.15
N GLN A 404 -3.69 -14.07 -4.98
CA GLN A 404 -3.26 -14.17 -6.38
C GLN A 404 -3.63 -12.92 -7.18
N ALA A 405 -4.84 -12.39 -7.01
CA ALA A 405 -5.27 -11.16 -7.68
C ALA A 405 -4.39 -9.95 -7.29
N LEU A 406 -4.13 -9.75 -5.99
CA LEU A 406 -3.24 -8.71 -5.49
C LEU A 406 -1.79 -8.89 -5.98
N SER A 407 -1.27 -10.12 -5.91
CA SER A 407 0.09 -10.45 -6.35
C SER A 407 0.26 -10.26 -7.86
N ARG A 408 -0.79 -10.48 -8.66
CA ARG A 408 -0.80 -10.20 -10.09
C ARG A 408 -0.67 -8.69 -10.35
N ILE A 409 -1.40 -7.85 -9.62
CA ILE A 409 -1.24 -6.39 -9.70
C ILE A 409 0.17 -5.98 -9.29
N ALA A 410 0.70 -6.50 -8.19
CA ALA A 410 2.03 -6.15 -7.71
C ALA A 410 3.15 -6.55 -8.68
N LYS A 411 3.01 -7.69 -9.38
CA LYS A 411 4.03 -8.20 -10.32
C LYS A 411 3.92 -7.60 -11.72
N GLU A 412 2.70 -7.30 -12.19
CA GLU A 412 2.45 -6.94 -13.59
C GLU A 412 1.73 -5.60 -13.77
N GLY A 413 1.05 -5.08 -12.75
CA GLY A 413 0.18 -3.91 -12.82
C GLY A 413 0.89 -2.64 -13.30
N ARG A 414 2.15 -2.44 -12.87
CA ARG A 414 3.01 -1.35 -13.35
C ARG A 414 3.06 -1.26 -14.88
N LYS A 415 3.05 -2.40 -15.59
CA LYS A 415 3.11 -2.43 -17.06
C LYS A 415 1.82 -1.95 -17.73
N TYR A 416 0.72 -1.85 -17.00
CA TYR A 416 -0.60 -1.51 -17.55
C TYR A 416 -1.20 -0.26 -16.89
N GLY A 417 -0.50 0.37 -15.95
CA GLY A 417 -0.98 1.55 -15.23
C GLY A 417 -1.82 1.23 -13.99
N ALA A 418 -1.81 -0.02 -13.51
CA ALA A 418 -2.39 -0.38 -12.22
C ALA A 418 -1.33 -0.27 -11.12
N SER A 419 -1.49 0.72 -10.25
CA SER A 419 -0.68 0.94 -9.05
C SER A 419 -1.32 0.29 -7.83
N LEU A 420 -0.50 -0.04 -6.83
CA LEU A 420 -0.92 -0.69 -5.60
C LEU A 420 -0.33 0.06 -4.42
N CYS A 421 -1.19 0.48 -3.50
CA CYS A 421 -0.82 0.97 -2.18
C CYS A 421 -1.20 -0.10 -1.14
N VAL A 422 -0.21 -0.62 -0.45
CA VAL A 422 -0.38 -1.65 0.58
C VAL A 422 -0.27 -1.01 1.96
N ILE A 423 -1.33 -1.07 2.76
CA ILE A 423 -1.31 -0.56 4.14
C ILE A 423 -1.44 -1.75 5.07
N SER A 424 -0.52 -1.88 6.03
CA SER A 424 -0.57 -2.97 7.00
C SER A 424 0.09 -2.61 8.32
N GLN A 425 -0.49 -3.13 9.40
CA GLN A 425 0.08 -3.07 10.74
C GLN A 425 0.96 -4.26 11.11
N ARG A 426 0.95 -5.31 10.29
CA ARG A 426 1.69 -6.56 10.51
C ARG A 426 2.37 -7.00 9.21
N PRO A 427 3.50 -6.40 8.84
CA PRO A 427 4.22 -6.79 7.62
C PRO A 427 4.70 -8.25 7.66
N SER A 428 4.99 -8.83 8.83
CA SER A 428 5.31 -10.27 8.94
C SER A 428 4.16 -11.20 8.56
N GLN A 429 2.92 -10.72 8.62
CA GLN A 429 1.72 -11.48 8.24
C GLN A 429 1.31 -11.25 6.79
N LEU A 430 1.97 -10.33 6.08
CA LEU A 430 1.69 -10.03 4.68
C LEU A 430 2.54 -10.93 3.76
N ALA A 431 1.99 -11.33 2.62
CA ALA A 431 2.71 -12.05 1.59
C ALA A 431 4.02 -11.32 1.21
N PRO A 432 5.21 -11.97 1.34
CA PRO A 432 6.50 -11.32 1.05
C PRO A 432 6.60 -10.80 -0.39
N GLU A 433 5.92 -11.47 -1.32
CA GLU A 433 5.84 -11.06 -2.72
C GLU A 433 5.03 -9.79 -2.98
N LEU A 434 4.16 -9.35 -2.05
CA LEU A 434 3.54 -8.02 -2.16
C LEU A 434 4.48 -6.94 -1.63
N LEU A 435 5.09 -7.21 -0.48
CA LEU A 435 5.97 -6.25 0.18
C LEU A 435 7.23 -5.97 -0.65
N SER A 436 7.84 -7.00 -1.22
CA SER A 436 9.04 -6.88 -2.07
C SER A 436 8.80 -6.18 -3.42
N GLN A 437 7.54 -6.07 -3.86
CA GLN A 437 7.18 -5.32 -5.07
C GLN A 437 6.84 -3.86 -4.76
N CYS A 438 6.69 -3.48 -3.49
CA CYS A 438 6.54 -2.09 -3.09
C CYS A 438 7.91 -1.40 -3.12
N ASN A 439 8.23 -0.72 -4.22
CA ASN A 439 9.52 -0.05 -4.36
C ASN A 439 9.68 1.17 -3.46
N THR A 440 8.58 1.69 -2.90
CA THR A 440 8.60 2.78 -1.91
C THR A 440 7.91 2.32 -0.63
N LEU A 441 8.55 2.51 0.52
CA LEU A 441 7.99 2.16 1.81
C LEU A 441 8.04 3.36 2.74
N PHE A 442 6.92 3.65 3.39
CA PHE A 442 6.81 4.56 4.52
C PHE A 442 6.70 3.71 5.78
N ALA A 443 7.82 3.49 6.44
CA ALA A 443 7.92 2.70 7.65
C ALA A 443 7.74 3.61 8.87
N MET A 444 6.57 3.52 9.50
CA MET A 444 6.19 4.27 10.71
C MET A 444 6.57 3.48 11.97
N ARG A 445 6.21 3.99 13.16
CA ARG A 445 6.57 3.35 14.43
C ARG A 445 6.22 1.85 14.46
N MET A 446 7.21 1.01 14.71
CA MET A 446 7.09 -0.43 14.85
C MET A 446 8.01 -0.95 15.95
N SER A 447 7.45 -1.73 16.87
CA SER A 447 8.19 -2.27 18.03
C SER A 447 8.41 -3.78 17.97
N ASN A 448 7.64 -4.51 17.15
CA ASN A 448 7.79 -5.96 17.00
C ASN A 448 9.06 -6.27 16.18
N ASN A 449 9.91 -7.18 16.67
CA ASN A 449 11.17 -7.53 16.00
C ASN A 449 10.95 -8.31 14.70
N ASP A 450 10.04 -9.29 14.68
CA ASP A 450 9.74 -10.11 13.50
C ASP A 450 9.26 -9.23 12.34
N ASP A 451 8.44 -8.22 12.65
CA ASP A 451 7.96 -7.24 11.68
C ASP A 451 9.08 -6.34 11.15
N GLN A 452 10.02 -5.91 12.01
CA GLN A 452 11.19 -5.14 11.59
C GLN A 452 12.15 -5.96 10.71
N GLU A 453 12.37 -7.24 11.04
CA GLU A 453 13.21 -8.14 10.25
C GLU A 453 12.60 -8.40 8.86
N HIS A 454 11.29 -8.61 8.77
CA HIS A 454 10.61 -8.75 7.49
C HIS A 454 10.76 -7.49 6.63
N LEU A 455 10.65 -6.31 7.25
CA LEU A 455 10.84 -5.05 6.56
C LEU A 455 12.30 -4.87 6.08
N ARG A 456 13.28 -5.23 6.91
CA ARG A 456 14.71 -5.25 6.52
C ARG A 456 14.95 -6.14 5.31
N GLY A 457 14.33 -7.33 5.26
CA GLY A 457 14.44 -8.26 4.14
C GLY A 457 13.82 -7.77 2.82
N ALA A 458 12.83 -6.87 2.90
CA ALA A 458 12.20 -6.28 1.71
C ALA A 458 12.93 -5.04 1.17
N MET A 459 13.89 -4.50 1.92
CA MET A 459 14.56 -3.22 1.63
C MET A 459 15.97 -3.40 1.09
N SER A 460 16.45 -2.40 0.35
CA SER A 460 17.85 -2.38 -0.09
C SER A 460 18.80 -2.14 1.09
N ASP A 461 19.99 -2.74 1.01
CA ASP A 461 21.01 -2.72 2.06
C ASP A 461 21.40 -1.29 2.48
N SER A 462 21.22 -0.30 1.60
CA SER A 462 21.51 1.14 1.80
C SER A 462 20.74 1.79 2.97
N SER A 463 19.59 1.24 3.36
CA SER A 463 18.62 1.89 4.26
C SER A 463 18.41 1.18 5.60
N ILE A 464 19.06 0.02 5.81
CA ILE A 464 18.82 -0.85 6.98
C ILE A 464 19.11 -0.14 8.31
N GLY A 465 20.19 0.62 8.40
CA GLY A 465 20.57 1.31 9.65
C GLY A 465 19.58 2.40 10.09
N MET A 466 18.73 2.90 9.18
CA MET A 466 17.66 3.82 9.58
C MET A 466 16.52 3.08 10.29
N LEU A 467 16.31 1.80 10.00
CA LEU A 467 15.20 1.03 10.57
C LEU A 467 15.36 0.75 12.06
N ASP A 468 16.57 0.90 12.60
CA ASP A 468 16.82 0.79 14.04
C ASP A 468 16.09 1.89 14.84
N PHE A 469 15.64 2.95 14.18
CA PHE A 469 14.83 4.03 14.77
C PHE A 469 13.33 3.73 14.77
N LEU A 470 12.86 2.69 14.10
CA LEU A 470 11.42 2.38 14.03
C LEU A 470 10.74 2.33 15.41
N PRO A 471 11.33 1.77 16.47
CA PRO A 471 10.70 1.75 17.79
C PRO A 471 10.59 3.13 18.43
N SER A 472 11.46 4.08 18.08
CA SER A 472 11.55 5.42 18.70
C SER A 472 10.82 6.52 17.91
N LEU A 473 10.25 6.20 16.74
CA LEU A 473 9.48 7.17 15.95
C LEU A 473 8.26 7.71 16.69
N GLY A 474 8.03 9.01 16.56
CA GLY A 474 6.82 9.69 17.01
C GLY A 474 5.58 9.30 16.19
N ASN A 475 4.41 9.75 16.65
CA ASN A 475 3.19 9.64 15.84
C ASN A 475 3.30 10.60 14.65
N GLY A 476 2.92 10.15 13.44
CA GLY A 476 3.03 10.98 12.24
C GLY A 476 4.47 11.12 11.71
N GLU A 477 5.40 10.31 12.20
CA GLU A 477 6.73 10.18 11.62
C GLU A 477 6.88 8.88 10.85
N ALA A 478 7.69 8.91 9.79
CA ALA A 478 8.07 7.72 9.04
C ALA A 478 9.49 7.79 8.53
N ILE A 479 10.11 6.63 8.38
CA ILE A 479 11.27 6.44 7.53
C ILE A 479 10.75 6.12 6.13
N ALA A 480 10.96 7.05 5.20
CA ALA A 480 10.61 6.87 3.81
C ALA A 480 11.83 6.39 3.02
N VAL A 481 11.65 5.33 2.27
CA VAL A 481 12.71 4.68 1.47
C VAL A 481 12.17 4.27 0.12
N GLY A 482 13.05 4.18 -0.87
CA GLY A 482 12.71 3.68 -2.19
C GLY A 482 12.84 4.68 -3.34
N GLN A 483 12.10 4.42 -4.41
CA GLN A 483 12.11 5.26 -5.62
C GLN A 483 11.21 6.49 -5.50
N GLY A 484 10.15 6.45 -4.68
CA GLY A 484 9.24 7.57 -4.45
C GLY A 484 9.81 8.69 -3.57
N VAL A 485 11.04 8.56 -3.08
CA VAL A 485 11.76 9.64 -2.36
C VAL A 485 13.14 9.82 -2.96
N SER A 486 13.70 11.03 -2.90
CA SER A 486 15.03 11.34 -3.45
C SER A 486 16.16 10.67 -2.67
N LEU A 487 15.98 10.39 -1.38
CA LEU A 487 16.92 9.65 -0.53
C LEU A 487 16.14 8.98 0.62
N PRO A 488 16.66 7.90 1.21
CA PRO A 488 16.19 7.43 2.50
C PRO A 488 16.17 8.58 3.51
N VAL A 489 15.01 8.86 4.09
CA VAL A 489 14.83 10.04 4.95
C VAL A 489 13.77 9.81 6.01
N ARG A 490 13.97 10.42 7.18
CA ARG A 490 12.96 10.48 8.23
C ARG A 490 12.10 11.72 7.99
N ILE A 491 10.81 11.50 7.77
CA ILE A 491 9.81 12.52 7.46
C ILE A 491 8.92 12.70 8.69
N GLU A 492 8.65 13.96 9.02
CA GLU A 492 7.54 14.35 9.88
C GLU A 492 6.37 14.82 8.99
N PHE A 493 5.26 14.08 8.99
CA PHE A 493 4.10 14.42 8.18
C PHE A 493 3.37 15.64 8.74
N LYS A 494 2.74 16.42 7.86
CA LYS A 494 1.91 17.56 8.29
C LYS A 494 0.72 17.06 9.12
N ASN A 495 0.33 17.87 10.11
CA ASN A 495 -0.90 17.60 10.85
C ASN A 495 -2.12 17.86 9.97
N LEU A 496 -3.01 16.86 9.88
CA LEU A 496 -4.29 17.03 9.22
C LEU A 496 -5.26 17.86 10.10
N PRO A 497 -6.06 18.77 9.48
CA PRO A 497 -7.22 19.36 10.12
C PRO A 497 -8.17 18.29 10.66
N GLU A 498 -8.90 18.59 11.74
CA GLU A 498 -9.78 17.63 12.41
C GLU A 498 -10.90 17.07 11.51
N GLU A 499 -11.35 17.87 10.55
CA GLU A 499 -12.35 17.51 9.55
C GLU A 499 -11.84 16.46 8.57
N GLN A 500 -10.54 16.49 8.25
CA GLN A 500 -9.87 15.58 7.31
C GLN A 500 -9.25 14.36 8.00
N ARG A 501 -9.33 14.26 9.33
CA ARG A 501 -8.82 13.08 10.03
C ARG A 501 -9.74 11.89 9.79
N PRO A 502 -9.19 10.70 9.50
CA PRO A 502 -9.95 9.46 9.47
C PRO A 502 -10.78 9.27 10.74
N HIS A 503 -11.90 8.56 10.63
CA HIS A 503 -12.68 8.18 11.82
C HIS A 503 -11.81 7.38 12.77
N SER A 504 -11.73 7.82 14.04
CA SER A 504 -11.11 6.99 15.06
C SER A 504 -12.03 5.80 15.34
N SER A 505 -11.54 4.61 15.03
CA SER A 505 -12.20 3.34 15.34
C SER A 505 -12.22 3.02 16.84
N THR A 506 -11.55 3.84 17.68
CA THR A 506 -11.46 3.59 19.13
C THR A 506 -12.53 4.35 19.91
N ALA A 507 -13.43 3.62 20.56
CA ALA A 507 -14.42 4.21 21.45
C ALA A 507 -13.75 4.92 22.64
N VAL A 508 -14.15 6.16 22.93
CA VAL A 508 -13.72 6.89 24.12
C VAL A 508 -14.56 6.39 25.31
N PHE A 509 -14.07 5.33 25.95
CA PHE A 509 -14.77 4.68 27.07
C PHE A 509 -15.11 5.67 28.20
N THR A 510 -14.21 6.59 28.52
CA THR A 510 -14.37 7.53 29.64
C THR A 510 -15.50 8.53 29.42
N GLU A 511 -15.74 8.98 28.19
CA GLU A 511 -16.88 9.84 27.86
C GLU A 511 -18.17 9.04 27.80
N SER A 512 -18.13 7.88 27.14
CA SER A 512 -19.28 6.96 27.04
C SER A 512 -19.79 6.54 28.44
N TRP A 513 -18.90 6.21 29.37
CA TRP A 513 -19.25 5.74 30.71
C TRP A 513 -19.69 6.86 31.67
N LYS A 514 -19.37 8.13 31.38
CA LYS A 514 -19.84 9.27 32.18
C LYS A 514 -21.32 9.58 31.98
N THR A 515 -21.85 9.27 30.79
CA THR A 515 -23.21 9.69 30.43
C THR A 515 -24.29 8.83 31.07
N GLY A 516 -24.05 7.53 31.32
CA GLY A 516 -25.00 6.64 32.03
C GLY A 516 -26.40 6.53 31.39
N ASN A 517 -26.58 6.99 30.15
CA ASN A 517 -27.87 7.19 29.50
C ASN A 517 -28.40 5.94 28.76
N GLN A 518 -27.74 4.78 28.91
CA GLN A 518 -28.17 3.55 28.25
C GLN A 518 -29.16 2.79 29.15
N ASP A 519 -30.44 2.80 28.76
CA ASP A 519 -31.53 2.10 29.46
C ASP A 519 -32.00 0.84 28.70
N MET A 520 -33.08 0.23 29.18
CA MET A 520 -33.66 -0.93 28.50
C MET A 520 -34.24 -0.59 27.13
N ASP A 521 -34.66 0.65 26.88
CA ASP A 521 -35.16 1.08 25.57
C ASP A 521 -34.02 1.14 24.56
N PHE A 522 -32.83 1.59 24.97
CA PHE A 522 -31.61 1.50 24.16
C PHE A 522 -31.26 0.04 23.82
N VAL A 523 -31.38 -0.88 24.78
CA VAL A 523 -31.18 -2.32 24.51
C VAL A 523 -32.23 -2.84 23.54
N HIS A 524 -33.50 -2.48 23.72
CA HIS A 524 -34.57 -2.88 22.80
C HIS A 524 -34.35 -2.36 21.39
N GLU A 525 -33.82 -1.14 21.24
CA GLU A 525 -33.45 -0.58 19.96
C GLU A 525 -32.29 -1.35 19.31
N ILE A 526 -31.22 -1.65 20.06
CA ILE A 526 -30.10 -2.48 19.55
C ILE A 526 -30.61 -3.84 19.11
N VAL A 527 -31.42 -4.52 19.93
CA VAL A 527 -31.99 -5.83 19.58
C VAL A 527 -32.87 -5.74 18.35
N ARG A 528 -33.65 -4.66 18.19
CA ARG A 528 -34.45 -4.42 16.97
C ARG A 528 -33.58 -4.23 15.74
N ARG A 529 -32.47 -3.50 15.85
CA ARG A 529 -31.49 -3.31 14.76
C ARG A 529 -30.79 -4.63 14.41
N TRP A 530 -30.35 -5.38 15.42
CA TRP A 530 -29.71 -6.69 15.24
C TRP A 530 -30.64 -7.66 14.49
N ARG A 531 -31.93 -7.72 14.85
CA ARG A 531 -32.90 -8.60 14.19
C ARG A 531 -33.36 -8.14 12.79
N ARG A 532 -32.86 -7.00 12.28
CA ARG A 532 -33.14 -6.49 10.93
C ARG A 532 -32.00 -6.74 9.93
N LEU A 533 -30.86 -7.29 10.39
CA LEU A 533 -29.86 -7.94 9.53
C LEU A 533 -30.45 -9.22 8.93
#